data_AF-A0A974P6L9-F1
#
_entry.id   AF-A0A974P6L9-F1
#
_cell.length_a   1.000
_cell.length_b   1.000
_cell.length_c   1.000
_cell.angle_alpha   90.00
_cell.angle_beta   90.00
_cell.angle_gamma   90.00
#
_symmetry.space_group_name_H-M   'P 1'
#
loop_
_entity.id
_entity.type
_entity.pdbx_description
1 polymer ?
#
loop_
_entity_poly.entity_id
_entity_poly.type
_entity_poly.pdbx_seq_one_letter_code
_entity_poly.pdbx_strand_id
1 'polypeptide(L)'
;MGGLKAGGAPGAVASDIVCPMYPPIENIVAWAKADDPADRRPMILCEYSHAMGNSNGSLSDYWEAFENHRGLQGGFIWEWVDHGIAQVTPDGQPFMAYGGDFGDAPNDLNFCCDGIVGADRRHTRRCGSSRHWPSLWV
;
A
#
# COMPACT_ATOMS: atom_id res chain seq x y z
N MET A 1 5.22 3.43 -12.39
CA MET A 1 3.96 3.08 -11.70
C MET A 1 2.77 3.53 -12.54
N GLY A 2 1.80 2.63 -12.75
CA GLY A 2 0.64 2.87 -13.61
C GLY A 2 -0.42 3.72 -12.90
N GLY A 3 -0.31 5.04 -13.03
CA GLY A 3 -1.34 5.97 -12.54
C GLY A 3 -2.63 5.89 -13.36
N LEU A 4 -3.73 6.38 -12.78
CA LEU A 4 -4.98 6.59 -13.49
C LEU A 4 -4.71 7.51 -14.70
N LYS A 5 -4.78 6.95 -15.91
CA LYS A 5 -4.62 7.75 -17.13
C LYS A 5 -5.94 8.43 -17.46
N ALA A 6 -5.92 9.75 -17.56
CA ALA A 6 -7.05 10.52 -18.08
C ALA A 6 -7.24 10.15 -19.57
N GLY A 7 -8.41 9.64 -19.92
CA GLY A 7 -8.73 9.14 -21.25
C GLY A 7 -8.49 7.64 -21.36
N GLY A 8 -9.52 6.92 -21.80
CA GLY A 8 -9.52 5.48 -22.01
C GLY A 8 -8.28 5.04 -22.79
N ALA A 9 -7.30 4.50 -22.06
CA ALA A 9 -6.13 3.92 -22.68
C ALA A 9 -6.59 2.78 -23.60
N PRO A 10 -5.88 2.48 -24.70
CA PRO A 10 -6.24 1.39 -25.63
C PRO A 10 -6.36 -0.01 -24.98
N GLY A 11 -5.96 -0.17 -23.71
CA GLY A 11 -6.17 -1.37 -22.89
C GLY A 11 -7.47 -1.40 -22.07
N ALA A 12 -8.28 -0.34 -22.11
CA ALA A 12 -9.57 -0.27 -21.41
C ALA A 12 -10.55 -1.37 -21.85
N VAL A 13 -10.36 -1.96 -23.04
CA VAL A 13 -11.25 -3.00 -23.58
C VAL A 13 -10.91 -4.42 -23.10
N ALA A 14 -9.80 -4.61 -22.39
CA ALA A 14 -9.30 -5.94 -22.00
C ALA A 14 -9.49 -6.28 -20.51
N SER A 15 -10.11 -5.38 -19.73
CA SER A 15 -10.36 -5.57 -18.29
C SER A 15 -11.78 -5.14 -17.94
N ASP A 16 -12.49 -5.98 -17.19
CA ASP A 16 -13.83 -5.70 -16.67
C ASP A 16 -13.84 -4.72 -15.48
N ILE A 17 -12.67 -4.41 -14.92
CA ILE A 17 -12.50 -3.55 -13.74
C ILE A 17 -11.43 -2.49 -14.02
N VAL A 18 -11.69 -1.25 -13.60
CA VAL A 18 -10.70 -0.18 -13.59
C VAL A 18 -9.93 -0.26 -12.27
N CYS A 19 -8.66 -0.68 -12.31
CA CYS A 19 -7.90 -0.96 -11.09
C CYS A 19 -6.55 -0.22 -11.00
N PRO A 20 -6.54 1.11 -10.83
CA PRO A 20 -5.30 1.87 -10.66
C PRO A 20 -4.63 1.57 -9.31
N MET A 21 -3.32 1.79 -9.25
CA MET A 21 -2.52 1.74 -8.02
C MET A 21 -2.28 3.17 -7.52
N TYR A 22 -2.50 3.40 -6.22
CA TYR A 22 -2.22 4.65 -5.50
C TYR A 22 -2.76 5.95 -6.18
N PRO A 23 -4.00 5.99 -6.71
CA PRO A 23 -4.52 7.23 -7.23
C PRO A 23 -4.83 8.21 -6.08
N PRO A 24 -4.55 9.52 -6.25
CA PRO A 24 -5.09 10.54 -5.36
C PRO A 24 -6.62 10.49 -5.28
N ILE A 25 -7.18 10.88 -4.13
CA ILE A 25 -8.64 10.85 -3.89
C ILE A 25 -9.37 11.75 -4.89
N GLU A 26 -8.79 12.90 -5.22
CA GLU A 26 -9.34 13.82 -6.22
C GLU A 26 -9.50 13.17 -7.60
N ASN A 27 -8.61 12.24 -7.96
CA ASN A 27 -8.63 11.57 -9.26
C ASN A 27 -9.73 10.51 -9.33
N ILE A 28 -9.94 9.73 -8.26
CA ILE A 28 -11.03 8.73 -8.23
C ILE A 28 -12.39 9.41 -8.17
N VAL A 29 -12.50 10.55 -7.47
CA VAL A 29 -13.71 11.36 -7.42
C VAL A 29 -13.99 12.00 -8.79
N ALA A 30 -12.97 12.54 -9.45
CA ALA A 30 -13.12 13.11 -10.80
C ALA A 30 -13.55 12.03 -11.81
N TRP A 31 -12.97 10.83 -11.73
CA TRP A 31 -13.37 9.70 -12.57
C TRP A 31 -14.83 9.30 -12.35
N ALA A 32 -15.25 9.18 -11.09
CA ALA A 32 -16.63 8.80 -10.78
C ALA A 32 -17.65 9.89 -11.22
N LYS A 33 -17.29 11.17 -11.10
CA LYS A 33 -18.12 12.30 -11.54
C LYS A 33 -18.20 12.46 -13.06
N ALA A 34 -17.22 11.94 -13.81
CA ALA A 34 -17.27 11.97 -15.26
C ALA A 34 -18.42 11.07 -15.80
N ASP A 35 -18.81 10.02 -15.05
CA ASP A 35 -19.94 9.12 -15.32
C ASP A 35 -20.08 8.77 -16.80
N ASP A 36 -18.98 8.31 -17.42
CA ASP A 36 -18.94 8.02 -18.86
C ASP A 36 -19.92 6.88 -19.19
N PRO A 37 -21.01 7.14 -19.94
CA PRO A 37 -22.00 6.11 -20.24
C PRO A 37 -21.45 4.99 -21.13
N ALA A 38 -20.33 5.22 -21.82
CA ALA A 38 -19.64 4.21 -22.61
C ALA A 38 -18.78 3.25 -21.76
N ASP A 39 -18.46 3.62 -20.51
CA ASP A 39 -17.66 2.83 -19.59
C ASP A 39 -18.41 2.55 -18.28
N ARG A 40 -19.06 1.39 -18.20
CA ARG A 40 -19.88 0.99 -17.06
C ARG A 40 -19.13 0.20 -15.98
N ARG A 41 -17.81 0.07 -16.11
CA ARG A 41 -17.00 -0.75 -15.21
C ARG A 41 -16.87 -0.10 -13.84
N PRO A 42 -16.77 -0.87 -12.74
CA PRO A 42 -16.42 -0.32 -11.45
C PRO A 42 -14.92 -0.02 -11.36
N MET A 43 -14.58 0.90 -10.47
CA MET A 43 -13.22 1.13 -10.02
C MET A 43 -13.00 0.45 -8.68
N ILE A 44 -11.98 -0.42 -8.63
CA ILE A 44 -11.49 -1.06 -7.40
C ILE A 44 -9.99 -0.83 -7.36
N LEU A 45 -9.49 -0.10 -6.35
CA LEU A 45 -8.06 0.20 -6.25
C LEU A 45 -7.31 -1.08 -5.93
N CYS A 46 -6.47 -1.57 -6.85
CA CYS A 46 -5.73 -2.81 -6.62
C CYS A 46 -4.69 -2.62 -5.50
N GLU A 47 -4.19 -1.40 -5.33
CA GLU A 47 -3.34 -0.99 -4.21
C GLU A 47 -3.70 0.45 -3.83
N TYR A 48 -3.96 0.71 -2.55
CA TYR A 48 -4.09 2.06 -2.00
C TYR A 48 -3.60 2.09 -0.55
N SER A 49 -3.35 3.29 -0.01
CA SER A 49 -2.96 3.50 1.39
C SER A 49 -1.75 2.62 1.82
N HIS A 50 -0.55 2.96 1.35
CA HIS A 50 0.67 2.20 1.66
C HIS A 50 0.96 2.16 3.17
N ALA A 51 1.14 0.98 3.77
CA ALA A 51 1.18 0.78 5.22
C ALA A 51 2.59 0.73 5.84
N MET A 52 3.61 1.08 5.06
CA MET A 52 5.02 1.20 5.51
C MET A 52 5.20 2.20 6.65
N GLY A 53 5.78 1.71 7.75
CA GLY A 53 6.07 2.51 8.92
C GLY A 53 4.81 3.03 9.63
N ASN A 54 4.83 4.28 10.10
CA ASN A 54 3.64 4.92 10.66
C ASN A 54 2.89 5.65 9.54
N SER A 55 1.85 5.02 8.98
CA SER A 55 1.19 5.46 7.75
C SER A 55 -0.34 5.38 7.85
N ASN A 56 -1.03 5.26 6.70
CA ASN A 56 -2.47 5.09 6.55
C ASN A 56 -3.35 6.23 7.09
N GLY A 57 -2.83 7.47 7.11
CA GLY A 57 -3.52 8.62 7.71
C GLY A 57 -4.85 9.04 7.06
N SER A 58 -5.08 8.75 5.78
CA SER A 58 -6.25 9.24 5.02
C SER A 58 -7.31 8.16 4.73
N LEU A 59 -7.37 7.09 5.54
CA LEU A 59 -8.33 6.00 5.31
C LEU A 59 -9.78 6.48 5.36
N SER A 60 -10.13 7.39 6.27
CA SER A 60 -11.48 7.98 6.36
C SER A 60 -11.90 8.63 5.05
N ASP A 61 -11.00 9.38 4.43
CA ASP A 61 -11.29 10.22 3.28
C ASP A 61 -11.47 9.36 2.02
N TYR A 62 -10.72 8.26 1.90
CA TYR A 62 -10.96 7.25 0.87
C TYR A 62 -12.33 6.59 1.03
N TRP A 63 -12.70 6.20 2.25
CA TRP A 63 -13.99 5.57 2.52
C TRP A 63 -15.16 6.52 2.28
N GLU A 64 -15.03 7.79 2.65
CA GLU A 64 -16.01 8.82 2.30
C GLU A 64 -16.20 8.92 0.78
N ALA A 65 -15.11 8.87 0.00
CA ALA A 65 -15.21 8.87 -1.45
C ALA A 65 -15.92 7.61 -1.98
N PHE A 66 -15.55 6.42 -1.47
CA PHE A 66 -16.12 5.13 -1.88
C PHE A 66 -17.62 5.03 -1.58
N GLU A 67 -18.07 5.51 -0.43
CA GLU A 67 -19.48 5.44 -0.02
C GLU A 67 -20.36 6.45 -0.77
N ASN A 68 -19.79 7.59 -1.20
CA ASN A 68 -20.56 8.69 -1.77
C ASN A 68 -20.53 8.80 -3.31
N HIS A 69 -19.73 7.99 -4.01
CA HIS A 69 -19.63 8.06 -5.48
C HIS A 69 -19.89 6.71 -6.16
N ARG A 70 -20.94 6.67 -6.98
CA ARG A 70 -21.28 5.48 -7.76
C ARG A 70 -20.11 5.09 -8.68
N GLY A 71 -19.83 3.79 -8.71
CA GLY A 71 -18.74 3.24 -9.53
C GLY A 71 -17.44 3.04 -8.76
N LEU A 72 -17.23 3.73 -7.63
CA LEU A 72 -16.14 3.41 -6.71
C LEU A 72 -16.56 2.26 -5.79
N GLN A 73 -15.76 1.19 -5.71
CA GLN A 73 -16.09 -0.02 -4.96
C GLN A 73 -15.01 -0.43 -3.95
N GLY A 74 -14.23 0.54 -3.48
CA GLY A 74 -13.17 0.30 -2.50
C GLY A 74 -11.82 -0.05 -3.12
N GLY A 75 -11.02 -0.79 -2.38
CA GLY A 75 -9.69 -1.22 -2.79
C GLY A 75 -8.99 -2.08 -1.75
N PHE A 76 -7.74 -2.43 -2.03
CA PHE A 76 -6.91 -3.26 -1.16
C PHE A 76 -5.73 -2.47 -0.60
N ILE A 77 -5.60 -2.47 0.73
CA ILE A 77 -4.47 -1.83 1.43
C ILE A 77 -3.18 -2.60 1.12
N TRP A 78 -2.12 -1.89 0.79
CA TRP A 78 -0.80 -2.47 0.58
C TRP A 78 0.11 -2.27 1.81
N GLU A 79 0.58 -3.30 2.52
CA GLU A 79 0.29 -4.74 2.41
C GLU A 79 -0.21 -5.34 3.74
N TRP A 80 -0.44 -6.65 3.78
CA TRP A 80 -0.92 -7.33 4.98
C TRP A 80 0.15 -7.45 6.08
N VAL A 81 1.31 -8.03 5.77
CA VAL A 81 2.35 -8.45 6.74
C VAL A 81 3.71 -7.97 6.27
N ASP A 82 4.50 -7.34 7.15
CA ASP A 82 5.90 -7.02 6.87
C ASP A 82 6.70 -8.27 6.45
N HIS A 83 7.49 -8.19 5.38
CA HIS A 83 8.36 -9.27 4.93
C HIS A 83 9.74 -9.30 5.63
N GLY A 84 9.72 -9.22 6.96
CA GLY A 84 10.93 -9.32 7.78
C GLY A 84 11.37 -10.77 8.05
N ILE A 85 12.68 -11.04 7.97
CA ILE A 85 13.25 -12.36 8.29
C ILE A 85 13.82 -12.32 9.71
N ALA A 86 13.39 -13.24 10.58
CA ALA A 86 13.90 -13.32 11.94
C ALA A 86 15.42 -13.60 11.96
N GLN A 87 16.16 -12.76 12.67
CA GLN A 87 17.61 -12.82 12.84
C GLN A 87 17.99 -12.50 14.29
N VAL A 88 19.24 -12.78 14.66
CA VAL A 88 19.80 -12.47 15.98
C VAL A 88 21.06 -11.65 15.80
N THR A 89 21.19 -10.56 16.55
CA THR A 89 22.38 -9.71 16.53
C THR A 89 23.59 -10.41 17.19
N PRO A 90 24.85 -9.97 16.97
CA PRO A 90 26.02 -10.53 17.64
C PRO A 90 25.96 -10.50 19.17
N ASP A 91 25.23 -9.53 19.75
CA ASP A 91 24.94 -9.39 21.18
C ASP A 91 23.71 -10.20 21.64
N GLY A 92 23.14 -11.04 20.78
CA GLY A 92 22.08 -11.99 21.12
C GLY A 92 20.65 -11.45 21.06
N GLN A 93 20.43 -10.24 20.54
CA GLN A 93 19.10 -9.63 20.46
C GLN A 93 18.33 -10.10 19.20
N PRO A 94 17.09 -10.60 19.33
CA PRO A 94 16.28 -10.95 18.18
C PRO A 94 15.80 -9.70 17.43
N PHE A 95 15.77 -9.74 16.11
CA PHE A 95 15.23 -8.68 15.25
C PHE A 95 14.66 -9.24 13.95
N MET A 96 13.89 -8.42 13.23
CA MET A 96 13.39 -8.73 11.90
C MET A 96 14.24 -7.98 10.87
N ALA A 97 15.06 -8.74 10.15
CA ALA A 97 15.99 -8.25 9.12
C ALA A 97 15.28 -8.00 7.78
N TYR A 98 15.83 -7.07 7.00
CA TYR A 98 15.39 -6.74 5.64
C TYR A 98 16.61 -6.53 4.72
N GLY A 99 16.42 -5.98 3.51
CA GLY A 99 17.51 -5.75 2.56
C GLY A 99 18.69 -4.97 3.17
N GLY A 100 19.91 -5.44 2.96
CA GLY A 100 21.13 -4.88 3.53
C GLY A 100 21.61 -5.53 4.84
N ASP A 101 20.75 -6.24 5.57
CA ASP A 101 21.15 -6.98 6.78
C ASP A 101 21.86 -8.31 6.46
N PHE A 102 21.90 -8.72 5.18
CA PHE A 102 22.51 -9.97 4.72
C PHE A 102 23.82 -9.77 3.94
N GLY A 103 24.35 -8.54 3.90
CA GLY A 103 25.50 -8.18 3.08
C GLY A 103 25.22 -8.18 1.58
N ASP A 104 23.94 -8.10 1.21
CA ASP A 104 23.41 -8.09 -0.15
C ASP A 104 23.51 -6.70 -0.80
N ALA A 105 23.96 -6.68 -2.06
CA ALA A 105 24.00 -5.47 -2.89
C ALA A 105 23.78 -5.85 -4.38
N PRO A 106 22.84 -5.19 -5.10
CA PRO A 106 21.95 -4.11 -4.64
C PRO A 106 20.84 -4.61 -3.70
N ASN A 107 20.25 -3.69 -2.94
CA ASN A 107 19.05 -3.93 -2.12
C ASN A 107 18.19 -2.65 -2.03
N ASP A 108 16.89 -2.83 -1.76
CA ASP A 108 15.91 -1.74 -1.59
C ASP A 108 15.54 -1.51 -0.11
N LEU A 109 16.47 -1.85 0.80
CA LEU A 109 16.36 -1.63 2.24
C LEU A 109 15.03 -2.14 2.84
N ASN A 110 14.32 -1.29 3.57
CA ASN A 110 13.12 -1.63 4.32
C ASN A 110 11.82 -1.51 3.50
N PHE A 111 11.91 -1.35 2.17
CA PHE A 111 10.71 -1.24 1.32
C PHE A 111 9.85 -2.50 1.35
N CYS A 112 10.41 -3.66 1.75
CA CYS A 112 9.68 -4.90 1.97
C CYS A 112 8.96 -4.96 3.34
N CYS A 113 9.00 -3.90 4.14
CA CYS A 113 8.35 -3.84 5.45
C CYS A 113 7.23 -2.80 5.40
N ASP A 114 6.22 -3.13 4.60
CA ASP A 114 5.11 -2.25 4.27
C ASP A 114 3.73 -2.79 4.75
N GLY A 115 3.72 -3.65 5.78
CA GLY A 115 2.53 -4.31 6.29
C GLY A 115 1.71 -3.53 7.33
N ILE A 116 0.41 -3.84 7.41
CA ILE A 116 -0.48 -3.42 8.52
C ILE A 116 -0.11 -4.14 9.82
N VAL A 117 0.37 -5.39 9.73
CA VAL A 117 0.91 -6.14 10.87
C VAL A 117 2.39 -6.44 10.67
N GLY A 118 3.11 -6.60 11.78
CA GLY A 118 4.52 -6.99 11.76
C GLY A 118 4.74 -8.39 11.19
N ALA A 119 6.00 -8.75 10.93
CA ALA A 119 6.39 -10.06 10.38
C ALA A 119 5.98 -11.24 11.28
N ASP A 120 5.82 -11.00 12.58
CA ASP A 120 5.31 -11.96 13.56
C ASP A 120 3.76 -11.98 13.66
N ARG A 121 3.07 -11.26 12.76
CA ARG A 121 1.62 -11.04 12.70
C ARG A 121 1.05 -10.32 13.93
N ARG A 122 1.88 -9.58 14.65
CA ARG A 122 1.45 -8.72 15.77
C ARG A 122 1.43 -7.26 15.35
N HIS A 123 0.54 -6.49 15.97
CA HIS A 123 0.38 -5.06 15.68
C HIS A 123 1.57 -4.19 16.14
N THR A 124 2.47 -4.71 16.98
CA THR A 124 3.44 -3.90 17.73
C THR A 124 4.90 -4.04 17.28
N ARG A 125 5.25 -5.05 16.46
CA ARG A 125 6.65 -5.32 16.08
C ARG A 125 6.85 -5.24 14.57
N ARG A 126 7.15 -4.03 14.08
CA ARG A 126 7.58 -3.82 12.70
C ARG A 126 9.03 -4.27 12.48
N CYS A 127 9.40 -4.50 11.21
CA CYS A 127 10.79 -4.73 10.83
C CYS A 127 11.77 -3.72 11.44
N GLY A 128 13.00 -4.16 11.74
CA GLY A 128 14.08 -3.24 12.12
C GLY A 128 14.09 -2.75 13.57
N SER A 129 13.34 -3.39 14.47
CA SER A 129 13.14 -2.94 15.87
C SER A 129 14.38 -2.94 16.78
N SER A 130 15.62 -2.91 16.27
CA SER A 130 16.82 -2.83 17.13
C SER A 130 18.06 -2.14 16.55
N ARG A 131 18.13 -1.80 15.25
CA ARG A 131 19.35 -1.19 14.67
C ARG A 131 19.20 0.17 14.01
N HIS A 132 17.99 0.58 13.58
CA HIS A 132 17.83 1.78 12.74
C HIS A 132 16.70 2.74 13.14
N TRP A 133 15.84 2.36 14.10
CA TRP A 133 14.71 3.21 14.54
C TRP A 133 14.86 3.57 16.02
N PRO A 134 15.43 4.75 16.36
CA PRO A 134 15.30 5.27 17.72
C PRO A 134 13.84 5.69 17.91
N SER A 135 13.13 4.96 18.76
CA SER A 135 11.97 5.44 19.54
C SER A 135 11.06 6.47 18.87
N LEU A 136 10.09 6.00 18.08
CA LEU A 136 8.83 6.72 17.87
C LEU A 136 7.68 5.79 18.26
N TRP A 137 7.44 5.74 19.56
CA TRP A 137 6.14 5.39 20.12
C TRP A 137 5.44 6.72 20.40
N VAL A 138 4.36 7.01 19.66
CA VAL A 138 3.23 7.83 20.12
C VAL A 138 2.04 6.89 20.21
#